data_AF-A0A517Z5M6-F1
#
_entry.id   AF-A0A517Z5M6-F1
#
_cell.length_a   1.000
_cell.length_b   1.000
_cell.length_c   1.000
_cell.angle_alpha   90.00
_cell.angle_beta   90.00
_cell.angle_gamma   90.00
#
_symmetry.space_group_name_H-M   'P 1'
#
loop_
_entity.id
_entity.type
_entity.pdbx_description
1 polymer ?
#
loop_
_entity_poly.entity_id
_entity_poly.type
_entity_poly.pdbx_seq_one_letter_code
_entity_poly.pdbx_strand_id
1 'polypeptide(L)'
;MIQRACRWWHNQRSLNTAGRLSVAVLALLLVTTPVCAQSSESIPPDETEEFDPLADLKPVLVVNVGSADRVLSTIDFVLNSVDRPELYAALLGEPLSFFENLDWMHRDQPFGMMMFVKPALPPQPTPVFFVPVKDVRKLVALMSKGPLTAKKRGEAEGYYEFTGRRQSIYMSVANGYAYLSPDEELADLEHADPLEANATLTSRYDAALSIQLDNFPPIIREVFINYLRASAESELQQRDEESEAAYRIRRAYGISTLELLSQTLEHGERFVIGLDASAEKKSALLEMAIDARADSDFADYLDAVGTKPTRFGSLINDFQPLTASLSWAMDKRERTAATELVNGLELALAGQLPTEAGEGGSINRLCSVLRETVDEGHFDFCTQFVMDETGQFVLLGALRTKPSEDLSLPLRQVLTAVSSTTDIEADIEIDAAKYERTAIHRITPSDARDDDRRLYGRAPDILCAATPGIFWFAVGGDGAQTAMEFAMDLVAEAETAPVESRTPPFQMIFRVSPWLQLPPPPDNPPQVREIAGEAFDDRNDSLRIEVRPTETGLRLRAEFAEGFIRLIGTAIARRYDESQL
;
A
#
# COMPACT_ATOMS: atom_id res chain seq x y z
N MET A 1 12.22 -24.81 7.25
CA MET A 1 10.98 -24.03 7.55
C MET A 1 10.89 -22.73 6.75
N ILE A 2 12.01 -22.02 6.52
CA ILE A 2 12.10 -20.88 5.57
C ILE A 2 11.73 -21.28 4.12
N GLN A 3 11.95 -22.55 3.74
CA GLN A 3 11.57 -23.09 2.41
C GLN A 3 10.06 -23.30 2.17
N ARG A 4 9.17 -23.16 3.17
CA ARG A 4 7.71 -23.33 2.98
C ARG A 4 6.91 -22.03 3.01
N ALA A 5 7.48 -20.91 3.49
CA ALA A 5 6.80 -19.62 3.57
C ALA A 5 6.72 -18.86 2.22
N CYS A 6 7.58 -19.18 1.26
CA CYS A 6 7.63 -18.47 -0.04
C CYS A 6 6.80 -19.13 -1.17
N ARG A 7 6.03 -20.19 -0.90
CA ARG A 7 5.28 -20.91 -1.96
C ARG A 7 4.00 -20.20 -2.42
N TRP A 8 3.57 -19.12 -1.78
CA TRP A 8 2.26 -18.50 -2.07
C TRP A 8 2.28 -17.41 -3.17
N TRP A 9 3.45 -17.08 -3.72
CA TRP A 9 3.59 -15.96 -4.68
C TRP A 9 3.74 -16.37 -6.16
N HIS A 10 3.64 -17.65 -6.49
CA HIS A 10 4.03 -18.15 -7.82
C HIS A 10 2.96 -18.89 -8.61
N ASN A 11 1.68 -18.52 -8.47
CA ASN A 11 0.69 -19.03 -9.40
C ASN A 11 -0.49 -18.09 -9.66
N GLN A 12 -0.28 -17.05 -10.46
CA GLN A 12 -1.36 -16.47 -11.29
C GLN A 12 -0.83 -16.01 -12.66
N ARG A 13 -0.99 -16.88 -13.65
CA ARG A 13 -1.08 -16.51 -15.07
C ARG A 13 -2.42 -15.77 -15.28
N SER A 14 -2.41 -14.44 -15.37
CA SER A 14 -3.37 -13.65 -16.17
C SER A 14 -3.04 -12.15 -16.19
N LEU A 15 -1.84 -11.77 -16.62
CA LEU A 15 -1.56 -10.38 -17.00
C LEU A 15 -2.06 -10.15 -18.44
N ASN A 16 -3.35 -9.82 -18.59
CA ASN A 16 -3.93 -9.42 -19.88
C ASN A 16 -4.82 -8.17 -19.80
N THR A 17 -4.69 -7.37 -18.74
CA THR A 17 -5.61 -6.25 -18.44
C THR A 17 -4.93 -4.87 -18.27
N ALA A 18 -3.60 -4.79 -18.32
CA ALA A 18 -2.88 -3.54 -17.98
C ALA A 18 -3.01 -2.40 -19.01
N GLY A 19 -3.36 -2.68 -20.26
CA GLY A 19 -3.46 -1.64 -21.30
C GLY A 19 -4.88 -1.25 -21.72
N ARG A 20 -5.88 -1.53 -20.87
CA ARG A 20 -7.23 -0.93 -21.02
C ARG A 20 -7.51 0.16 -19.99
N LEU A 21 -6.58 0.46 -19.08
CA LEU A 21 -6.85 1.30 -17.92
C LEU A 21 -6.85 2.82 -18.19
N SER A 22 -6.13 3.32 -19.20
CA SER A 22 -5.91 4.78 -19.33
C SER A 22 -7.01 5.53 -20.11
N VAL A 23 -7.89 4.83 -20.83
CA VAL A 23 -9.08 5.41 -21.50
C VAL A 23 -10.38 4.94 -20.83
N ALA A 24 -10.30 3.88 -20.01
CA ALA A 24 -11.45 3.36 -19.27
C ALA A 24 -11.84 4.25 -18.06
N VAL A 25 -10.95 5.08 -17.50
CA VAL A 25 -11.32 5.94 -16.35
C VAL A 25 -12.34 7.03 -16.74
N LEU A 26 -12.38 7.46 -18.00
CA LEU A 26 -13.44 8.36 -18.49
C LEU A 26 -14.70 7.61 -18.98
N ALA A 27 -14.55 6.35 -19.42
CA ALA A 27 -15.64 5.55 -20.00
C ALA A 27 -16.35 4.60 -18.99
N LEU A 28 -15.74 4.28 -17.84
CA LEU A 28 -16.36 3.49 -16.77
C LEU A 28 -17.36 4.29 -15.92
N LEU A 29 -17.39 5.62 -16.05
CA LEU A 29 -18.37 6.47 -15.36
C LEU A 29 -19.78 6.37 -15.98
N LEU A 30 -19.99 5.58 -17.06
CA LEU A 30 -21.28 5.51 -17.78
C LEU A 30 -21.84 4.11 -18.09
N VAL A 31 -21.41 3.02 -17.46
CA VAL A 31 -21.99 1.67 -17.72
C VAL A 31 -22.47 0.96 -16.45
N THR A 32 -23.75 1.22 -16.15
CA THR A 32 -24.80 0.41 -15.49
C THR A 32 -24.43 -0.84 -14.67
N THR A 33 -24.79 -0.83 -13.38
CA THR A 33 -25.13 -2.05 -12.62
C THR A 33 -26.61 -2.44 -12.85
N PRO A 34 -26.97 -3.73 -12.83
CA PRO A 34 -28.37 -4.15 -12.79
C PRO A 34 -28.84 -4.18 -11.32
N VAL A 35 -29.76 -3.30 -10.94
CA VAL A 35 -30.48 -3.42 -9.67
C VAL A 35 -31.82 -4.13 -9.94
N CYS A 36 -31.99 -5.29 -9.32
CA CYS A 36 -33.29 -5.93 -9.19
C CYS A 36 -34.15 -5.09 -8.23
N ALA A 37 -35.15 -4.39 -8.75
CA ALA A 37 -36.17 -3.75 -7.95
C ALA A 37 -37.17 -4.79 -7.42
N GLN A 38 -37.24 -4.97 -6.10
CA GLN A 38 -38.43 -5.53 -5.44
C GLN A 38 -39.07 -4.40 -4.63
N SER A 39 -40.34 -4.16 -4.92
CA SER A 39 -41.20 -3.23 -4.19
C SER A 39 -41.50 -3.79 -2.80
N SER A 40 -41.01 -3.14 -1.74
CA SER A 40 -41.45 -3.40 -0.36
C SER A 40 -42.56 -2.42 0.02
N GLU A 41 -43.68 -2.95 0.50
CA GLU A 41 -44.82 -2.23 1.06
C GLU A 41 -44.43 -1.33 2.24
N SER A 42 -45.08 -0.17 2.30
CA SER A 42 -44.93 0.88 3.30
C SER A 42 -45.47 0.48 4.68
N ILE A 43 -44.67 0.68 5.73
CA ILE A 43 -45.11 0.71 7.13
C ILE A 43 -45.60 2.13 7.46
N PRO A 44 -46.74 2.31 8.17
CA PRO A 44 -47.27 3.65 8.47
C PRO A 44 -46.45 4.39 9.54
N PRO A 45 -46.42 5.74 9.52
CA PRO A 45 -45.56 6.54 10.39
C PRO A 45 -46.18 6.71 11.79
N ASP A 46 -45.33 6.63 12.81
CA ASP A 46 -45.63 7.10 14.17
C ASP A 46 -45.02 8.51 14.33
N GLU A 47 -45.78 9.41 14.94
CA GLU A 47 -45.50 10.85 15.01
C GLU A 47 -44.28 11.13 15.92
N THR A 48 -43.13 11.41 15.31
CA THR A 48 -42.00 12.12 15.91
C THR A 48 -41.43 13.09 14.88
N GLU A 49 -40.81 14.19 15.34
CA GLU A 49 -40.28 15.33 14.56
C GLU A 49 -39.93 15.01 13.11
N GLU A 50 -40.33 15.86 12.15
CA GLU A 50 -39.98 15.76 10.71
C GLU A 50 -38.46 15.62 10.54
N PHE A 51 -37.97 14.39 10.64
CA PHE A 51 -36.65 13.98 10.22
C PHE A 51 -36.73 13.98 8.71
N ASP A 52 -36.20 15.02 8.06
CA ASP A 52 -35.96 14.97 6.62
C ASP A 52 -34.74 14.06 6.40
N PRO A 53 -34.94 12.80 5.96
CA PRO A 53 -33.85 11.84 5.83
C PRO A 53 -32.86 12.22 4.71
N LEU A 54 -33.18 13.22 3.88
CA LEU A 54 -32.32 13.74 2.81
C LEU A 54 -31.49 14.94 3.26
N ALA A 55 -32.00 15.77 4.18
CA ALA A 55 -31.31 17.00 4.63
C ALA A 55 -29.96 16.72 5.32
N ASP A 56 -29.82 15.57 5.99
CA ASP A 56 -28.59 15.15 6.68
C ASP A 56 -27.74 14.16 5.86
N LEU A 57 -28.13 13.84 4.63
CA LEU A 57 -27.45 12.81 3.84
C LEU A 57 -26.14 13.37 3.25
N LYS A 58 -25.01 12.85 3.74
CA LYS A 58 -23.66 13.23 3.30
C LYS A 58 -23.03 12.14 2.42
N PRO A 59 -22.11 12.51 1.50
CA PRO A 59 -21.45 11.52 0.66
C PRO A 59 -20.49 10.64 1.48
N VAL A 60 -20.57 9.33 1.31
CA VAL A 60 -19.67 8.35 1.94
C VAL A 60 -18.36 8.18 1.16
N LEU A 61 -18.35 8.55 -0.11
CA LEU A 61 -17.18 8.49 -0.97
C LEU A 61 -17.20 9.64 -1.97
N VAL A 62 -16.03 10.21 -2.24
CA VAL A 62 -15.80 11.27 -3.22
C VAL A 62 -14.64 10.86 -4.11
N VAL A 63 -14.86 10.80 -5.41
CA VAL A 63 -13.81 10.78 -6.44
C VAL A 63 -13.66 12.19 -6.96
N ASN A 64 -12.46 12.75 -6.89
CA ASN A 64 -12.15 14.11 -7.32
C ASN A 64 -11.00 14.09 -8.33
N VAL A 65 -11.20 14.74 -9.47
CA VAL A 65 -10.16 15.01 -10.47
C VAL A 65 -9.87 16.50 -10.44
N GLY A 66 -8.60 16.87 -10.31
CA GLY A 66 -8.17 18.25 -10.06
C GLY A 66 -8.61 19.21 -11.15
N SER A 67 -8.45 18.84 -12.43
CA SER A 67 -9.02 19.52 -13.59
C SER A 67 -8.80 18.71 -14.86
N ALA A 68 -9.55 19.00 -15.93
CA ALA A 68 -9.35 18.35 -17.22
C ALA A 68 -7.98 18.70 -17.82
N ASP A 69 -7.55 19.96 -17.66
CA ASP A 69 -6.25 20.42 -18.16
C ASP A 69 -5.08 19.72 -17.47
N ARG A 70 -5.16 19.47 -16.15
CA ARG A 70 -4.13 18.70 -15.45
C ARG A 70 -4.03 17.27 -15.98
N VAL A 71 -5.15 16.56 -16.12
CA VAL A 71 -5.16 15.19 -16.68
C VAL A 71 -4.53 15.15 -18.08
N LEU A 72 -4.91 16.09 -18.95
CA LEU A 72 -4.37 16.17 -20.30
C LEU A 72 -2.87 16.49 -20.28
N SER A 73 -2.42 17.38 -19.39
CA SER A 73 -0.99 17.69 -19.20
C SER A 73 -0.20 16.48 -18.68
N THR A 74 -0.79 15.67 -17.80
CA THR A 74 -0.16 14.46 -17.27
C THR A 74 -0.01 13.39 -18.37
N ILE A 75 -1.03 13.22 -19.22
CA ILE A 75 -0.94 12.32 -20.38
C ILE A 75 0.16 12.80 -21.34
N ASP A 76 0.19 14.10 -21.64
CA ASP A 76 1.24 14.70 -22.47
C ASP A 76 2.64 14.45 -21.87
N PHE A 77 2.82 14.69 -20.57
CA PHE A 77 4.07 14.41 -19.88
C PHE A 77 4.50 12.94 -20.00
N VAL A 78 3.60 11.99 -19.75
CA VAL A 78 3.90 10.55 -19.87
C VAL A 78 4.38 10.20 -21.29
N LEU A 79 3.70 10.70 -22.32
CA LEU A 79 4.04 10.40 -23.72
C LEU A 79 5.33 11.10 -24.18
N ASN A 80 5.57 12.33 -23.73
CA ASN A 80 6.83 13.03 -23.99
C ASN A 80 8.02 12.37 -23.27
N SER A 81 7.81 11.75 -22.10
CA SER A 81 8.88 11.07 -21.36
C SER A 81 9.50 9.89 -22.12
N VAL A 82 8.80 9.37 -23.13
CA VAL A 82 9.24 8.26 -23.99
C VAL A 82 9.41 8.67 -25.45
N ASP A 83 9.49 9.97 -25.73
CA ASP A 83 9.67 10.52 -27.09
C ASP A 83 8.59 10.10 -28.08
N ARG A 84 7.33 9.94 -27.62
CA ARG A 84 6.16 9.58 -28.44
C ARG A 84 5.00 10.60 -28.35
N PRO A 85 5.23 11.92 -28.51
CA PRO A 85 4.17 12.92 -28.41
C PRO A 85 3.05 12.75 -29.45
N GLU A 86 3.34 12.15 -30.61
CA GLU A 86 2.35 11.88 -31.64
C GLU A 86 1.23 10.92 -31.20
N LEU A 87 1.49 10.09 -30.18
CA LEU A 87 0.47 9.23 -29.57
C LEU A 87 -0.63 10.02 -28.87
N TYR A 88 -0.38 11.27 -28.48
CA TYR A 88 -1.39 12.11 -27.85
C TYR A 88 -2.60 12.28 -28.77
N ALA A 89 -2.34 12.69 -30.03
CA ALA A 89 -3.37 12.85 -31.04
C ALA A 89 -4.03 11.52 -31.40
N ALA A 90 -3.26 10.43 -31.45
CA ALA A 90 -3.78 9.10 -31.75
C ALA A 90 -4.70 8.54 -30.67
N LEU A 91 -4.39 8.77 -29.38
CA LEU A 91 -5.14 8.24 -28.25
C LEU A 91 -6.32 9.12 -27.87
N LEU A 92 -6.17 10.45 -27.96
CA LEU A 92 -7.15 11.41 -27.46
C LEU A 92 -7.88 12.19 -28.55
N GLY A 93 -7.43 12.16 -29.80
CA GLY A 93 -8.02 12.94 -30.89
C GLY A 93 -9.51 12.65 -31.11
N GLU A 94 -9.87 11.39 -31.33
CA GLU A 94 -11.28 10.99 -31.49
C GLU A 94 -12.11 11.18 -30.19
N PRO A 95 -11.65 10.72 -29.00
CA PRO A 95 -12.38 10.98 -27.75
C PRO A 95 -12.64 12.46 -27.49
N LEU A 96 -11.63 13.33 -27.60
CA LEU A 96 -11.80 14.76 -27.38
C LEU A 96 -12.74 15.38 -28.41
N SER A 97 -12.62 15.00 -29.68
CA SER A 97 -13.53 15.47 -30.74
C SER A 97 -14.98 15.06 -30.48
N PHE A 98 -15.20 13.82 -30.01
CA PHE A 98 -16.54 13.35 -29.63
C PHE A 98 -17.15 14.20 -28.51
N PHE A 99 -16.35 14.57 -27.52
CA PHE A 99 -16.72 15.45 -26.40
C PHE A 99 -16.62 16.95 -26.73
N GLU A 100 -16.62 17.33 -28.02
CA GLU A 100 -16.52 18.72 -28.50
C GLU A 100 -15.32 19.49 -27.90
N ASN A 101 -14.17 18.81 -27.77
CA ASN A 101 -12.94 19.31 -27.16
C ASN A 101 -13.14 19.90 -25.75
N LEU A 102 -14.21 19.46 -25.07
CA LEU A 102 -14.61 19.94 -23.75
C LEU A 102 -14.99 21.43 -23.73
N ASP A 103 -15.40 22.00 -24.87
CA ASP A 103 -15.80 23.43 -25.01
C ASP A 103 -17.01 23.83 -24.16
N TRP A 104 -17.74 22.85 -23.62
CA TRP A 104 -18.93 23.02 -22.78
C TRP A 104 -18.63 23.10 -21.27
N MET A 105 -17.42 22.76 -20.83
CA MET A 105 -17.02 22.75 -19.41
C MET A 105 -15.92 23.77 -19.07
N HIS A 106 -15.79 24.13 -17.79
CA HIS A 106 -14.60 24.82 -17.29
C HIS A 106 -13.50 23.78 -17.04
N ARG A 107 -12.50 23.74 -17.94
CA ARG A 107 -11.44 22.71 -17.96
C ARG A 107 -10.40 22.87 -16.85
N ASP A 108 -10.39 24.03 -16.20
CA ASP A 108 -9.52 24.44 -15.11
C ASP A 108 -10.12 24.17 -13.72
N GLN A 109 -11.37 23.72 -13.66
CA GLN A 109 -12.09 23.41 -12.43
C GLN A 109 -12.13 21.90 -12.15
N PRO A 110 -12.23 21.49 -10.87
CA PRO A 110 -12.32 20.08 -10.52
C PRO A 110 -13.64 19.47 -10.97
N PHE A 111 -13.66 18.16 -11.17
CA PHE A 111 -14.86 17.41 -11.48
C PHE A 111 -14.77 16.01 -10.89
N GLY A 112 -15.90 15.30 -10.78
CA GLY A 112 -15.86 14.00 -10.15
C GLY A 112 -17.22 13.42 -9.82
N MET A 113 -17.23 12.59 -8.78
CA MET A 113 -18.38 11.83 -8.34
C MET A 113 -18.44 11.78 -6.82
N MET A 114 -19.62 11.97 -6.27
CA MET A 114 -19.98 11.68 -4.89
C MET A 114 -20.83 10.42 -4.85
N MET A 115 -20.69 9.60 -3.82
CA MET A 115 -21.53 8.42 -3.61
C MET A 115 -22.25 8.54 -2.27
N PHE A 116 -23.56 8.37 -2.32
CA PHE A 116 -24.44 8.44 -1.16
C PHE A 116 -25.01 7.07 -0.84
N VAL A 117 -25.24 6.79 0.44
CA VAL A 117 -25.85 5.54 0.90
C VAL A 117 -27.01 5.90 1.82
N LYS A 118 -28.24 5.72 1.33
CA LYS A 118 -29.46 5.89 2.13
C LYS A 118 -29.51 4.80 3.23
N PRO A 119 -30.11 5.07 4.41
CA PRO A 119 -30.20 4.11 5.51
C PRO A 119 -31.22 2.99 5.22
N ALA A 120 -30.90 2.10 4.29
CA ALA A 120 -31.75 0.99 3.85
C ALA A 120 -30.94 -0.31 3.71
N LEU A 121 -31.62 -1.46 3.89
CA LEU A 121 -31.04 -2.79 3.70
C LEU A 121 -31.77 -3.51 2.55
N PRO A 122 -31.06 -4.02 1.52
CA PRO A 122 -29.61 -3.91 1.31
C PRO A 122 -29.17 -2.47 1.01
N PRO A 123 -27.92 -2.08 1.33
CA PRO A 123 -27.43 -0.74 1.02
C PRO A 123 -27.45 -0.49 -0.49
N GLN A 124 -27.98 0.67 -0.87
CA GLN A 124 -28.06 1.10 -2.27
C GLN A 124 -27.16 2.32 -2.49
N PRO A 125 -25.88 2.11 -2.84
CA PRO A 125 -25.00 3.20 -3.18
C PRO A 125 -25.49 3.90 -4.45
N THR A 126 -25.70 5.21 -4.37
CA THR A 126 -26.21 6.02 -5.47
C THR A 126 -25.21 7.13 -5.81
N PRO A 127 -24.72 7.21 -7.06
CA PRO A 127 -23.74 8.21 -7.45
C PRO A 127 -24.39 9.53 -7.84
N VAL A 128 -23.70 10.64 -7.53
CA VAL A 128 -23.96 11.98 -8.05
C VAL A 128 -22.67 12.49 -8.69
N PHE A 129 -22.67 12.70 -10.00
CA PHE A 129 -21.54 13.30 -10.71
C PHE A 129 -21.62 14.81 -10.62
N PHE A 130 -20.52 15.48 -10.30
CA PHE A 130 -20.42 16.93 -10.37
C PHE A 130 -19.46 17.31 -11.49
N VAL A 131 -19.92 18.15 -12.40
CA VAL A 131 -19.15 18.56 -13.58
C VAL A 131 -19.23 20.07 -13.75
N PRO A 132 -18.11 20.79 -13.87
CA PRO A 132 -18.13 22.25 -14.01
C PRO A 132 -18.62 22.63 -15.41
N VAL A 133 -19.68 23.41 -15.53
CA VAL A 133 -20.33 23.68 -16.81
C VAL A 133 -20.23 25.14 -17.19
N LYS A 134 -19.71 25.39 -18.40
CA LYS A 134 -19.66 26.70 -19.04
C LYS A 134 -20.87 26.95 -19.94
N ASP A 135 -21.36 25.90 -20.62
CA ASP A 135 -22.54 25.96 -21.50
C ASP A 135 -23.44 24.74 -21.31
N VAL A 136 -24.50 24.91 -20.52
CA VAL A 136 -25.49 23.86 -20.20
C VAL A 136 -26.17 23.32 -21.47
N ARG A 137 -26.42 24.17 -22.47
CA ARG A 137 -27.12 23.74 -23.69
C ARG A 137 -26.24 22.80 -24.51
N LYS A 138 -24.94 23.09 -24.59
CA LYS A 138 -23.99 22.18 -25.25
C LYS A 138 -23.86 20.85 -24.51
N LEU A 139 -23.81 20.86 -23.18
CA LEU A 139 -23.81 19.63 -22.38
C LEU A 139 -25.08 18.78 -22.65
N VAL A 140 -26.26 19.41 -22.63
CA VAL A 140 -27.53 18.71 -22.93
C VAL A 140 -27.53 18.15 -24.35
N ALA A 141 -27.04 18.92 -25.33
CA ALA A 141 -26.94 18.48 -26.72
C ALA A 141 -25.98 17.30 -26.86
N LEU A 142 -24.82 17.34 -26.21
CA LEU A 142 -23.84 16.26 -26.15
C LEU A 142 -24.44 14.98 -25.54
N MET A 143 -25.10 15.08 -24.39
CA MET A 143 -25.77 13.94 -23.74
C MET A 143 -26.89 13.34 -24.62
N SER A 144 -27.53 14.18 -25.43
CA SER A 144 -28.59 13.78 -26.38
C SER A 144 -28.06 13.21 -27.70
N LYS A 145 -26.75 13.26 -27.98
CA LYS A 145 -26.14 12.56 -29.14
C LYS A 145 -26.18 11.03 -28.97
N GLY A 146 -26.25 10.57 -27.72
CA GLY A 146 -26.37 9.16 -27.37
C GLY A 146 -27.80 8.61 -27.46
N PRO A 147 -28.07 7.44 -26.85
CA PRO A 147 -29.41 6.83 -26.84
C PRO A 147 -30.39 7.49 -25.85
N LEU A 148 -30.04 8.65 -25.29
CA LEU A 148 -30.81 9.35 -24.27
C LEU A 148 -31.64 10.47 -24.90
N THR A 149 -32.90 10.60 -24.46
CA THR A 149 -33.76 11.72 -24.84
C THR A 149 -33.83 12.72 -23.70
N ALA A 150 -33.45 13.97 -23.94
CA ALA A 150 -33.54 15.02 -22.93
C ALA A 150 -34.94 15.62 -22.87
N LYS A 151 -35.47 15.74 -21.66
CA LYS A 151 -36.72 16.44 -21.33
C LYS A 151 -36.42 17.46 -20.23
N LYS A 152 -36.78 18.72 -20.44
CA LYS A 152 -36.66 19.74 -19.40
C LYS A 152 -37.63 19.44 -18.25
N ARG A 153 -37.16 19.52 -17.01
CA ARG A 153 -37.98 19.37 -15.80
C ARG A 153 -38.26 20.76 -15.24
N GLY A 154 -39.52 21.21 -15.29
CA GLY A 154 -39.91 22.55 -14.82
C GLY A 154 -39.52 23.71 -15.74
N GLU A 155 -39.76 24.94 -15.27
CA GLU A 155 -39.55 26.17 -16.04
C GLU A 155 -38.13 26.74 -15.92
N ALA A 156 -37.46 26.50 -14.79
CA ALA A 156 -36.09 26.97 -14.54
C ALA A 156 -35.09 26.33 -15.53
N GLU A 157 -34.12 27.11 -16.02
CA GLU A 157 -32.97 26.55 -16.74
C GLU A 157 -32.09 25.76 -15.77
N GLY A 158 -31.59 24.59 -16.21
CA GLY A 158 -30.67 23.76 -15.42
C GLY A 158 -31.22 22.39 -15.01
N TYR A 159 -32.53 22.18 -15.09
CA TYR A 159 -33.17 20.92 -14.67
C TYR A 159 -33.61 20.08 -15.87
N TYR A 160 -33.05 18.87 -15.98
CA TYR A 160 -33.32 17.96 -17.10
C TYR A 160 -33.49 16.52 -16.62
N GLU A 161 -34.25 15.75 -17.38
CA GLU A 161 -34.35 14.29 -17.31
C GLU A 161 -33.84 13.74 -18.65
N PHE A 162 -32.89 12.82 -18.59
CA PHE A 162 -32.38 12.09 -19.73
C PHE A 162 -32.92 10.67 -19.70
N THR A 163 -33.95 10.39 -20.48
CA THR A 163 -34.62 9.08 -20.51
C THR A 163 -33.94 8.16 -21.51
N GLY A 164 -33.38 7.05 -21.04
CA GLY A 164 -32.86 5.95 -21.85
C GLY A 164 -33.80 4.74 -21.91
N ARG A 165 -33.34 3.63 -22.51
CA ARG A 165 -34.16 2.40 -22.64
C ARG A 165 -34.40 1.67 -21.32
N ARG A 166 -33.56 1.88 -20.30
CA ARG A 166 -33.59 1.13 -19.03
C ARG A 166 -33.51 2.00 -17.78
N GLN A 167 -33.09 3.26 -17.91
CA GLN A 167 -32.86 4.15 -16.78
C GLN A 167 -33.05 5.60 -17.23
N SER A 168 -33.47 6.46 -16.29
CA SER A 168 -33.40 7.91 -16.42
C SER A 168 -32.18 8.42 -15.66
N ILE A 169 -31.59 9.51 -16.16
CA ILE A 169 -30.57 10.29 -15.44
C ILE A 169 -31.14 11.69 -15.26
N TYR A 170 -31.15 12.17 -14.02
CA TYR A 170 -31.60 13.50 -13.66
C TYR A 170 -30.40 14.42 -13.57
N MET A 171 -30.58 15.65 -14.05
CA MET A 171 -29.59 16.71 -13.96
C MET A 171 -30.20 17.94 -13.30
N SER A 172 -29.44 18.55 -12.40
CA SER A 172 -29.65 19.90 -11.88
C SER A 172 -28.38 20.73 -12.12
N VAL A 173 -28.49 22.06 -12.10
CA VAL A 173 -27.33 22.96 -12.22
C VAL A 173 -27.35 23.95 -11.07
N ALA A 174 -26.27 23.98 -10.29
CA ALA A 174 -26.09 24.91 -9.18
C ALA A 174 -24.59 25.25 -9.01
N ASN A 175 -24.30 26.47 -8.57
CA ASN A 175 -22.92 26.93 -8.29
C ASN A 175 -21.92 26.75 -9.45
N GLY A 176 -22.39 26.80 -10.71
CA GLY A 176 -21.53 26.59 -11.89
C GLY A 176 -21.26 25.11 -12.23
N TYR A 177 -21.86 24.18 -11.49
CA TYR A 177 -21.75 22.74 -11.71
C TYR A 177 -23.08 22.13 -12.18
N ALA A 178 -23.00 21.13 -13.04
CA ALA A 178 -24.09 20.19 -13.28
C ALA A 178 -23.94 18.98 -12.36
N TYR A 179 -25.01 18.64 -11.65
CA TYR A 179 -25.12 17.44 -10.83
C TYR A 179 -25.95 16.40 -11.57
N LEU A 180 -25.39 15.22 -11.84
CA LEU A 180 -26.07 14.14 -12.57
C LEU A 180 -26.22 12.90 -11.70
N SER A 181 -27.43 12.35 -11.60
CA SER A 181 -27.72 11.18 -10.77
C SER A 181 -28.84 10.33 -11.37
N PRO A 182 -28.86 8.99 -11.18
CA PRO A 182 -30.03 8.17 -11.49
C PRO A 182 -31.20 8.39 -10.53
N ASP A 183 -30.97 9.09 -9.41
CA ASP A 183 -31.96 9.47 -8.40
C ASP A 183 -32.22 10.98 -8.48
N GLU A 184 -33.49 11.34 -8.68
CA GLU A 184 -33.98 12.71 -8.84
C GLU A 184 -33.73 13.58 -7.59
N GLU A 185 -34.00 13.03 -6.40
CA GLU A 185 -33.83 13.73 -5.13
C GLU A 185 -32.37 14.06 -4.89
N LEU A 186 -31.46 13.13 -5.20
CA LEU A 186 -30.02 13.34 -5.06
C LEU A 186 -29.44 14.27 -6.13
N ALA A 187 -30.02 14.31 -7.33
CA ALA A 187 -29.64 15.31 -8.34
C ALA A 187 -30.02 16.72 -7.87
N ASP A 188 -31.20 16.87 -7.27
CA ASP A 188 -31.76 18.17 -6.90
C ASP A 188 -31.37 18.62 -5.48
N LEU A 189 -30.67 17.78 -4.71
CA LEU A 189 -30.11 18.10 -3.38
C LEU A 189 -29.18 19.32 -3.46
N GLU A 190 -29.22 20.18 -2.43
CA GLU A 190 -28.28 21.29 -2.30
C GLU A 190 -26.90 20.78 -1.88
N HIS A 191 -26.04 20.51 -2.87
CA HIS A 191 -24.67 20.07 -2.65
C HIS A 191 -23.76 21.23 -2.25
N ALA A 192 -22.81 20.97 -1.36
CA ALA A 192 -21.71 21.89 -1.09
C ALA A 192 -20.92 22.17 -2.38
N ASP A 193 -20.39 23.39 -2.53
CA ASP A 193 -19.56 23.75 -3.69
C ASP A 193 -18.37 22.77 -3.79
N PRO A 194 -18.25 21.98 -4.89
CA PRO A 194 -17.16 21.02 -5.05
C PRO A 194 -15.78 21.67 -5.01
N LEU A 195 -15.64 22.93 -5.40
CA LEU A 195 -14.37 23.65 -5.36
C LEU A 195 -13.89 23.88 -3.92
N GLU A 196 -14.80 24.28 -3.04
CA GLU A 196 -14.50 24.51 -1.63
C GLU A 196 -14.42 23.19 -0.85
N ALA A 197 -15.41 22.30 -1.03
CA ALA A 197 -15.51 21.04 -0.33
C ALA A 197 -14.31 20.10 -0.61
N ASN A 198 -13.75 20.17 -1.83
CA ASN A 198 -12.61 19.34 -2.24
C ASN A 198 -11.30 20.14 -2.37
N ALA A 199 -11.20 21.35 -1.81
CA ALA A 199 -10.03 22.22 -1.97
C ALA A 199 -8.71 21.52 -1.60
N THR A 200 -8.68 20.76 -0.51
CA THR A 200 -7.50 20.00 -0.06
C THR A 200 -7.13 18.89 -1.04
N LEU A 201 -8.11 18.20 -1.62
CA LEU A 201 -7.86 17.15 -2.61
C LEU A 201 -7.37 17.75 -3.92
N THR A 202 -8.06 18.78 -4.41
CA THR A 202 -7.76 19.47 -5.68
C THR A 202 -6.42 20.19 -5.66
N SER A 203 -6.01 20.76 -4.52
CA SER A 203 -4.70 21.42 -4.42
C SER A 203 -3.52 20.46 -4.37
N ARG A 204 -3.73 19.22 -3.90
CA ARG A 204 -2.67 18.23 -3.68
C ARG A 204 -2.54 17.18 -4.77
N TYR A 205 -3.64 16.86 -5.46
CA TYR A 205 -3.72 15.70 -6.34
C TYR A 205 -4.30 16.05 -7.71
N ASP A 206 -3.86 15.33 -8.72
CA ASP A 206 -4.49 15.28 -10.04
C ASP A 206 -5.77 14.43 -9.99
N ALA A 207 -5.74 13.35 -9.20
CA ALA A 207 -6.89 12.49 -8.94
C ALA A 207 -6.85 11.98 -7.50
N ALA A 208 -8.01 11.95 -6.84
CA ALA A 208 -8.13 11.45 -5.48
C ALA A 208 -9.45 10.70 -5.26
N LEU A 209 -9.38 9.70 -4.38
CA LEU A 209 -10.50 9.00 -3.79
C LEU A 209 -10.52 9.31 -2.30
N SER A 210 -11.63 9.78 -1.76
CA SER A 210 -11.82 10.04 -0.34
C SER A 210 -13.05 9.29 0.16
N ILE A 211 -12.87 8.41 1.14
CA ILE A 211 -13.94 7.69 1.84
C ILE A 211 -14.18 8.40 3.17
N GLN A 212 -15.41 8.85 3.39
CA GLN A 212 -15.84 9.48 4.63
C GLN A 212 -16.48 8.41 5.52
N LEU A 213 -15.68 7.81 6.39
CA LEU A 213 -16.09 6.67 7.23
C LEU A 213 -17.18 7.07 8.22
N ASP A 214 -17.13 8.32 8.70
CA ASP A 214 -18.14 8.88 9.59
C ASP A 214 -19.51 9.08 8.95
N ASN A 215 -19.57 9.22 7.61
CA ASN A 215 -20.83 9.44 6.89
C ASN A 215 -21.61 8.14 6.61
N PHE A 216 -21.06 6.96 6.90
CA PHE A 216 -21.81 5.71 6.76
C PHE A 216 -22.94 5.63 7.79
N PRO A 217 -24.18 5.27 7.37
CA PRO A 217 -25.27 5.07 8.32
C PRO A 217 -24.88 4.02 9.39
N PRO A 218 -25.19 4.25 10.68
CA PRO A 218 -24.76 3.37 11.77
C PRO A 218 -25.15 1.89 11.57
N ILE A 219 -26.35 1.64 11.06
CA ILE A 219 -26.84 0.28 10.79
C ILE A 219 -25.99 -0.45 9.74
N ILE A 220 -25.50 0.25 8.71
CA ILE A 220 -24.64 -0.33 7.67
C ILE A 220 -23.26 -0.64 8.24
N ARG A 221 -22.72 0.28 9.05
CA ARG A 221 -21.43 0.11 9.74
C ARG A 221 -21.46 -1.11 10.66
N GLU A 222 -22.50 -1.23 11.48
CA GLU A 222 -22.66 -2.35 12.42
C GLU A 222 -22.78 -3.70 11.70
N VAL A 223 -23.62 -3.78 10.65
CA VAL A 223 -23.77 -5.01 9.84
C VAL A 223 -22.43 -5.41 9.22
N PHE A 224 -21.67 -4.45 8.68
CA PHE A 224 -20.38 -4.73 8.06
C PHE A 224 -19.33 -5.21 9.07
N ILE A 225 -19.22 -4.56 10.23
CA ILE A 225 -18.29 -4.96 11.30
C ILE A 225 -18.64 -6.37 11.81
N ASN A 226 -19.93 -6.64 12.04
CA ASN A 226 -20.36 -7.96 12.50
C ASN A 226 -20.09 -9.05 11.46
N TYR A 227 -20.29 -8.75 10.17
CA TYR A 227 -19.92 -9.66 9.09
C TYR A 227 -18.41 -9.92 9.04
N LEU A 228 -17.58 -8.87 9.15
CA LEU A 228 -16.12 -9.02 9.18
C LEU A 228 -15.66 -9.88 10.36
N ARG A 229 -16.20 -9.67 11.55
CA ARG A 229 -15.89 -10.48 12.74
C ARG A 229 -16.28 -11.94 12.53
N ALA A 230 -17.50 -12.22 12.07
CA ALA A 230 -17.96 -13.57 11.81
C ALA A 230 -17.13 -14.29 10.72
N SER A 231 -16.79 -13.58 9.64
CA SER A 231 -15.94 -14.13 8.57
C SER A 231 -14.52 -14.42 9.06
N ALA A 232 -13.95 -13.52 9.85
CA ALA A 232 -12.61 -13.70 10.40
C ALA A 232 -12.56 -14.84 11.42
N GLU A 233 -13.57 -15.00 12.28
CA GLU A 233 -13.66 -16.12 13.22
C GLU A 233 -13.63 -17.48 12.51
N SER A 234 -14.31 -17.60 11.37
CA SER A 234 -14.28 -18.81 10.54
C SER A 234 -12.87 -19.06 9.98
N GLU A 235 -12.19 -18.03 9.49
CA GLU A 235 -10.83 -18.15 8.95
C GLU A 235 -9.78 -18.41 10.04
N LEU A 236 -10.01 -17.96 11.27
CA LEU A 236 -9.10 -18.10 12.40
C LEU A 236 -9.15 -19.48 13.05
N GLN A 237 -10.03 -20.38 12.64
CA GLN A 237 -10.04 -21.77 13.13
C GLN A 237 -8.78 -22.52 12.70
N GLN A 238 -8.27 -23.40 13.57
CA GLN A 238 -7.13 -24.25 13.22
C GLN A 238 -7.47 -25.13 12.02
N ARG A 239 -6.60 -25.14 11.02
CA ARG A 239 -6.80 -25.95 9.81
C ARG A 239 -6.43 -27.40 10.09
N ASP A 240 -7.01 -28.30 9.31
CA ASP A 240 -6.58 -29.70 9.30
C ASP A 240 -5.07 -29.76 9.00
N GLU A 241 -4.34 -30.58 9.77
CA GLU A 241 -2.88 -30.76 9.67
C GLU A 241 -2.01 -29.53 9.99
N GLU A 242 -2.59 -28.45 10.53
CA GLU A 242 -1.83 -27.29 10.98
C GLU A 242 -1.18 -27.56 12.35
N SER A 243 0.14 -27.36 12.45
CA SER A 243 0.83 -27.48 13.74
C SER A 243 0.38 -26.39 14.72
N GLU A 244 0.43 -26.67 16.02
CA GLU A 244 0.04 -25.69 17.05
C GLU A 244 0.82 -24.38 16.91
N ALA A 245 2.13 -24.46 16.64
CA ALA A 245 2.96 -23.29 16.43
C ALA A 245 2.50 -22.44 15.23
N ALA A 246 2.20 -23.09 14.09
CA ALA A 246 1.70 -22.41 12.90
C ALA A 246 0.33 -21.76 13.15
N TYR A 247 -0.55 -22.48 13.85
CA TYR A 247 -1.87 -21.99 14.24
C TYR A 247 -1.78 -20.74 15.14
N ARG A 248 -0.95 -20.78 16.19
CA ARG A 248 -0.76 -19.64 17.11
C ARG A 248 -0.27 -18.39 16.38
N ILE A 249 0.74 -18.56 15.53
CA ILE A 249 1.31 -17.47 14.72
C ILE A 249 0.24 -16.87 13.81
N ARG A 250 -0.48 -17.71 13.06
CA ARG A 250 -1.52 -17.27 12.13
C ARG A 250 -2.66 -16.57 12.86
N ARG A 251 -3.08 -17.12 14.00
CA ARG A 251 -4.17 -16.56 14.81
C ARG A 251 -3.80 -15.21 15.41
N ALA A 252 -2.61 -15.07 15.96
CA ALA A 252 -2.13 -13.81 16.53
C ALA A 252 -2.12 -12.68 15.48
N TYR A 253 -1.62 -12.96 14.27
CA TYR A 253 -1.60 -12.00 13.18
C TYR A 253 -3.02 -11.63 12.69
N GLY A 254 -3.88 -12.63 12.53
CA GLY A 254 -5.24 -12.41 12.03
C GLY A 254 -6.13 -11.65 13.02
N ILE A 255 -6.00 -11.90 14.33
CA ILE A 255 -6.69 -11.10 15.36
C ILE A 255 -6.21 -9.66 15.34
N SER A 256 -4.89 -9.42 15.33
CA SER A 256 -4.33 -8.08 15.30
C SER A 256 -4.80 -7.29 14.07
N THR A 257 -4.81 -7.94 12.89
CA THR A 257 -5.27 -7.33 11.63
C THR A 257 -6.77 -7.00 11.68
N LEU A 258 -7.60 -7.90 12.21
CA LEU A 258 -9.04 -7.68 12.35
C LEU A 258 -9.35 -6.53 13.31
N GLU A 259 -8.63 -6.45 14.43
CA GLU A 259 -8.79 -5.36 15.40
C GLU A 259 -8.40 -4.00 14.80
N LEU A 260 -7.29 -3.93 14.05
CA LEU A 260 -6.89 -2.70 13.36
C LEU A 260 -7.94 -2.25 12.33
N LEU A 261 -8.48 -3.19 11.55
CA LEU A 261 -9.54 -2.91 10.58
C LEU A 261 -10.84 -2.47 11.30
N SER A 262 -11.20 -3.12 12.40
CA SER A 262 -12.39 -2.76 13.19
C SER A 262 -12.24 -1.35 13.76
N GLN A 263 -11.11 -1.03 14.39
CA GLN A 263 -10.82 0.32 14.90
C GLN A 263 -10.84 1.37 13.80
N THR A 264 -10.29 1.05 12.62
CA THR A 264 -10.36 1.94 11.46
C THR A 264 -11.80 2.23 11.05
N LEU A 265 -12.69 1.23 11.06
CA LEU A 265 -14.10 1.41 10.68
C LEU A 265 -14.94 2.07 11.78
N GLU A 266 -14.59 1.86 13.05
CA GLU A 266 -15.31 2.39 14.22
C GLU A 266 -14.88 3.82 14.58
N HIS A 267 -13.58 4.11 14.44
CA HIS A 267 -12.93 5.34 14.91
C HIS A 267 -12.19 6.11 13.81
N GLY A 268 -12.14 5.59 12.57
CA GLY A 268 -11.65 6.36 11.43
C GLY A 268 -12.67 7.40 10.99
N GLU A 269 -12.20 8.60 10.69
CA GLU A 269 -13.00 9.70 10.17
C GLU A 269 -13.00 9.66 8.64
N ARG A 270 -11.80 9.59 8.06
CA ARG A 270 -11.58 9.70 6.62
C ARG A 270 -10.42 8.85 6.15
N PHE A 271 -10.56 8.27 4.97
CA PHE A 271 -9.50 7.58 4.25
C PHE A 271 -9.32 8.19 2.85
N VAL A 272 -8.11 8.57 2.47
CA VAL A 272 -7.81 9.21 1.19
C VAL A 272 -6.77 8.39 0.44
N ILE A 273 -6.96 8.21 -0.87
CA ILE A 273 -5.93 7.80 -1.84
C ILE A 273 -5.80 8.91 -2.86
N GLY A 274 -4.62 9.48 -3.03
CA GLY A 274 -4.35 10.58 -3.96
C GLY A 274 -3.19 10.24 -4.90
N LEU A 275 -3.31 10.70 -6.15
CA LEU A 275 -2.29 10.60 -7.19
C LEU A 275 -1.92 12.01 -7.67
N ASP A 276 -0.63 12.31 -7.70
CA ASP A 276 -0.04 13.53 -8.26
C ASP A 276 1.08 13.14 -9.21
N ALA A 277 1.05 13.63 -10.46
CA ALA A 277 2.10 13.38 -11.43
C ALA A 277 2.68 14.72 -11.90
N SER A 278 3.95 14.95 -11.60
CA SER A 278 4.57 16.25 -11.81
C SER A 278 5.63 16.19 -12.90
N ALA A 279 5.37 16.87 -14.01
CA ALA A 279 6.36 17.08 -15.07
C ALA A 279 7.57 17.91 -14.58
N GLU A 280 7.32 18.85 -13.65
CA GLU A 280 8.37 19.70 -13.06
C GLU A 280 9.32 18.88 -12.17
N LYS A 281 8.76 18.05 -11.27
CA LYS A 281 9.56 17.20 -10.37
C LYS A 281 10.08 15.94 -11.06
N LYS A 282 9.56 15.60 -12.25
CA LYS A 282 9.82 14.35 -12.96
C LYS A 282 9.54 13.13 -12.08
N SER A 283 8.48 13.19 -11.30
CA SER A 283 8.07 12.11 -10.39
C SER A 283 6.55 12.01 -10.31
N ALA A 284 6.09 10.83 -9.87
CA ALA A 284 4.71 10.59 -9.53
C ALA A 284 4.61 10.22 -8.04
N LEU A 285 3.58 10.69 -7.37
CA LEU A 285 3.31 10.45 -5.96
C LEU A 285 1.95 9.75 -5.82
N LEU A 286 1.97 8.59 -5.18
CA LEU A 286 0.77 7.96 -4.62
C LEU A 286 0.77 8.21 -3.11
N GLU A 287 -0.25 8.89 -2.61
CA GLU A 287 -0.44 9.13 -1.19
C GLU A 287 -1.66 8.35 -0.70
N MET A 288 -1.53 7.71 0.46
CA MET A 288 -2.64 7.18 1.22
C MET A 288 -2.64 7.83 2.60
N ALA A 289 -3.79 8.32 3.06
CA ALA A 289 -3.92 8.94 4.37
C ALA A 289 -5.16 8.41 5.08
N ILE A 290 -5.02 8.20 6.38
CA ILE A 290 -6.13 7.87 7.28
C ILE A 290 -6.15 8.87 8.42
N ASP A 291 -7.31 9.48 8.63
CA ASP A 291 -7.58 10.35 9.77
C ASP A 291 -8.42 9.58 10.80
N ALA A 292 -8.03 9.66 12.07
CA ALA A 292 -8.78 9.13 13.20
C ALA A 292 -9.62 10.23 13.83
N ARG A 293 -10.77 9.84 14.39
CA ARG A 293 -11.59 10.74 15.20
C ARG A 293 -10.77 11.19 16.42
N ALA A 294 -10.80 12.49 16.68
CA ALA A 294 -10.16 13.07 17.86
C ALA A 294 -10.60 12.37 19.15
N ASP A 295 -9.69 12.29 20.13
CA ASP A 295 -9.91 11.69 21.45
C ASP A 295 -10.33 10.20 21.43
N SER A 296 -9.97 9.46 20.37
CA SER A 296 -10.19 8.01 20.28
C SER A 296 -8.92 7.21 20.60
N ASP A 297 -9.09 5.97 21.08
CA ASP A 297 -7.97 5.02 21.27
C ASP A 297 -7.16 4.83 19.97
N PHE A 298 -7.81 5.00 18.81
CA PHE A 298 -7.14 4.92 17.51
C PHE A 298 -6.26 6.15 17.25
N ALA A 299 -6.71 7.37 17.59
CA ALA A 299 -5.88 8.56 17.49
C ALA A 299 -4.64 8.45 18.39
N ASP A 300 -4.81 8.02 19.64
CA ASP A 300 -3.70 7.80 20.59
C ASP A 300 -2.68 6.78 20.06
N TYR A 301 -3.17 5.71 19.40
CA TYR A 301 -2.32 4.74 18.74
C TYR A 301 -1.49 5.38 17.62
N LEU A 302 -2.13 6.10 16.69
CA LEU A 302 -1.45 6.71 15.53
C LEU A 302 -0.41 7.76 15.95
N ASP A 303 -0.70 8.53 17.00
CA ASP A 303 0.24 9.49 17.59
C ASP A 303 1.47 8.79 18.19
N ALA A 304 1.27 7.63 18.81
CA ALA A 304 2.35 6.87 19.44
C ALA A 304 3.29 6.20 18.42
N VAL A 305 2.79 5.78 17.25
CA VAL A 305 3.56 5.00 16.24
C VAL A 305 4.92 5.63 15.93
N GLY A 306 4.99 6.95 15.71
CA GLY A 306 6.24 7.63 15.33
C GLY A 306 7.04 8.24 16.48
N THR A 307 6.75 7.88 17.74
CA THR A 307 7.42 8.48 18.92
C THR A 307 8.79 7.91 19.21
N LYS A 308 9.10 6.71 18.71
CA LYS A 308 10.39 6.05 18.91
C LYS A 308 11.14 6.01 17.56
N PRO A 309 12.25 6.75 17.41
CA PRO A 309 13.04 6.74 16.18
C PRO A 309 13.93 5.49 16.10
N THR A 310 14.29 5.12 14.88
CA THR A 310 15.20 4.00 14.62
C THR A 310 16.62 4.30 15.11
N ARG A 311 17.26 3.30 15.73
CA ARG A 311 18.71 3.27 16.04
C ARG A 311 19.54 3.11 14.77
N PHE A 312 18.95 2.61 13.68
CA PHE A 312 19.64 2.28 12.44
C PHE A 312 19.62 3.42 11.42
N GLY A 313 19.40 4.66 11.85
CA GLY A 313 19.31 5.82 10.95
C GLY A 313 20.54 6.00 10.06
N SER A 314 21.74 5.63 10.53
CA SER A 314 22.99 5.70 9.74
C SER A 314 23.08 4.66 8.63
N LEU A 315 22.26 3.60 8.67
CA LEU A 315 22.16 2.64 7.58
C LEU A 315 21.22 3.14 6.47
N ILE A 316 20.37 4.14 6.72
CA ILE A 316 19.44 4.62 5.71
C ILE A 316 20.20 5.34 4.60
N ASN A 317 20.13 4.78 3.39
CA ASN A 317 20.87 5.25 2.23
C ASN A 317 20.04 5.13 0.94
N ASP A 318 20.10 6.17 0.11
CA ASP A 318 19.42 6.29 -1.19
C ASP A 318 20.11 5.54 -2.34
N PHE A 319 21.37 5.13 -2.16
CA PHE A 319 22.17 4.52 -3.23
C PHE A 319 22.11 2.99 -3.26
N GLN A 320 21.71 2.35 -2.17
CA GLN A 320 21.67 0.90 -2.09
C GLN A 320 20.50 0.32 -2.92
N PRO A 321 20.67 -0.87 -3.55
CA PRO A 321 19.61 -1.57 -4.28
C PRO A 321 18.26 -1.63 -3.55
N LEU A 322 18.30 -1.82 -2.23
CA LEU A 322 17.16 -1.70 -1.33
C LEU A 322 17.67 -1.25 0.04
N THR A 323 16.96 -0.29 0.65
CA THR A 323 17.05 -0.01 2.09
C THR A 323 15.64 -0.02 2.65
N ALA A 324 15.40 -0.74 3.74
CA ALA A 324 14.15 -0.68 4.49
C ALA A 324 14.44 -0.50 5.98
N SER A 325 13.74 0.44 6.62
CA SER A 325 13.81 0.72 8.05
C SER A 325 12.40 0.77 8.62
N LEU A 326 12.22 0.11 9.76
CA LEU A 326 10.96 0.08 10.50
C LEU A 326 11.26 0.35 11.96
N SER A 327 10.63 1.35 12.56
CA SER A 327 10.74 1.67 13.97
C SER A 327 9.44 2.27 14.47
N TRP A 328 8.81 1.63 15.46
CA TRP A 328 7.59 2.15 16.05
C TRP A 328 7.41 1.76 17.52
N ALA A 329 6.63 2.56 18.23
CA ALA A 329 6.16 2.20 19.57
C ALA A 329 5.01 1.21 19.46
N MET A 330 5.17 0.03 20.07
CA MET A 330 4.11 -0.97 20.07
C MET A 330 3.04 -0.64 21.11
N ASP A 331 1.77 -0.76 20.72
CA ASP A 331 0.65 -0.69 21.66
C ASP A 331 0.52 -1.96 22.51
N LYS A 332 -0.50 -2.05 23.38
CA LYS A 332 -0.73 -3.24 24.21
C LYS A 332 -1.08 -4.48 23.36
N ARG A 333 -1.88 -4.32 22.31
CA ARG A 333 -2.35 -5.40 21.43
C ARG A 333 -1.18 -5.97 20.64
N GLU A 334 -0.39 -5.12 20.02
CA GLU A 334 0.79 -5.48 19.23
C GLU A 334 1.81 -6.21 20.10
N ARG A 335 2.02 -5.78 21.34
CA ARG A 335 2.86 -6.51 22.30
C ARG A 335 2.32 -7.91 22.59
N THR A 336 1.01 -8.05 22.83
CA THR A 336 0.40 -9.37 23.01
C THR A 336 0.59 -10.26 21.76
N ALA A 337 0.31 -9.74 20.57
CA ALA A 337 0.47 -10.48 19.32
C ALA A 337 1.93 -10.87 19.06
N ALA A 338 2.88 -9.95 19.26
CA ALA A 338 4.30 -10.20 19.09
C ALA A 338 4.83 -11.21 20.12
N THR A 339 4.36 -11.19 21.36
CA THR A 339 4.68 -12.21 22.37
C THR A 339 4.19 -13.59 21.93
N GLU A 340 2.98 -13.72 21.37
CA GLU A 340 2.51 -14.98 20.82
C GLU A 340 3.31 -15.45 19.59
N LEU A 341 3.81 -14.53 18.76
CA LEU A 341 4.74 -14.87 17.68
C LEU A 341 6.05 -15.45 18.22
N VAL A 342 6.62 -14.83 19.27
CA VAL A 342 7.84 -15.34 19.91
C VAL A 342 7.60 -16.71 20.56
N ASN A 343 6.44 -16.91 21.20
CA ASN A 343 6.06 -18.20 21.79
C ASN A 343 5.88 -19.29 20.72
N GLY A 344 5.24 -18.96 19.60
CA GLY A 344 5.10 -19.88 18.46
C GLY A 344 6.45 -20.24 17.84
N LEU A 345 7.36 -19.27 17.70
CA LEU A 345 8.73 -19.49 17.23
C LEU A 345 9.50 -20.41 18.19
N GLU A 346 9.43 -20.15 19.49
CA GLU A 346 10.06 -20.99 20.51
C GLU A 346 9.59 -22.44 20.41
N LEU A 347 8.27 -22.66 20.35
CA LEU A 347 7.68 -24.00 20.25
C LEU A 347 8.14 -24.71 18.97
N ALA A 348 8.15 -24.01 17.83
CA ALA A 348 8.57 -24.57 16.55
C ALA A 348 10.05 -24.99 16.54
N LEU A 349 10.92 -24.20 17.18
CA LEU A 349 12.35 -24.47 17.22
C LEU A 349 12.73 -25.47 18.31
N ALA A 350 12.13 -25.37 19.50
CA ALA A 350 12.42 -26.26 20.62
C ALA A 350 12.16 -27.73 20.27
N GLY A 351 11.11 -28.01 19.50
CA GLY A 351 10.80 -29.38 19.03
C GLY A 351 11.79 -29.96 18.02
N GLN A 352 12.69 -29.14 17.45
CA GLN A 352 13.71 -29.55 16.47
C GLN A 352 15.12 -29.60 17.07
N LEU A 353 15.29 -29.17 18.31
CA LEU A 353 16.59 -29.06 18.96
C LEU A 353 16.77 -30.16 20.01
N PRO A 354 18.01 -30.64 20.23
CA PRO A 354 18.34 -31.48 21.38
C PRO A 354 17.93 -30.81 22.71
N THR A 355 17.57 -31.60 23.73
CA THR A 355 16.98 -31.10 24.99
C THR A 355 17.76 -29.95 25.65
N GLU A 356 19.10 -29.96 25.60
CA GLU A 356 19.93 -28.88 26.18
C GLU A 356 19.78 -27.52 25.48
N ALA A 357 19.40 -27.53 24.21
CA ALA A 357 19.15 -26.33 23.40
C ALA A 357 17.66 -26.09 23.10
N GLY A 358 16.82 -27.11 23.26
CA GLY A 358 15.38 -27.11 23.04
C GLY A 358 14.60 -26.67 24.28
N GLU A 359 13.60 -27.43 24.68
CA GLU A 359 12.66 -27.05 25.76
C GLU A 359 13.37 -26.73 27.09
N GLY A 360 13.19 -25.51 27.59
CA GLY A 360 13.88 -25.01 28.79
C GLY A 360 15.39 -24.73 28.63
N GLY A 361 15.92 -24.87 27.42
CA GLY A 361 17.33 -24.72 27.09
C GLY A 361 17.71 -23.36 26.52
N SER A 362 18.70 -23.34 25.63
CA SER A 362 19.25 -22.11 25.06
C SER A 362 18.28 -21.35 24.14
N ILE A 363 17.38 -22.04 23.44
CA ILE A 363 16.34 -21.37 22.64
C ILE A 363 15.36 -20.58 23.52
N ASN A 364 14.99 -21.11 24.69
CA ASN A 364 14.13 -20.41 25.65
C ASN A 364 14.77 -19.10 26.11
N ARG A 365 16.09 -19.08 26.34
CA ARG A 365 16.84 -17.87 26.68
C ARG A 365 16.87 -16.85 25.54
N LEU A 366 17.10 -17.27 24.29
CA LEU A 366 16.99 -16.37 23.13
C LEU A 366 15.59 -15.77 23.00
N CYS A 367 14.55 -16.60 23.08
CA CYS A 367 13.17 -16.16 23.02
C CYS A 367 12.78 -15.28 24.22
N SER A 368 13.42 -15.45 25.38
CA SER A 368 13.25 -14.54 26.52
C SER A 368 13.72 -13.12 26.20
N VAL A 369 14.89 -12.97 25.56
CA VAL A 369 15.37 -11.64 25.15
C VAL A 369 14.42 -11.00 24.13
N LEU A 370 13.87 -11.79 23.20
CA LEU A 370 12.86 -11.30 22.26
C LEU A 370 11.56 -10.88 22.96
N ARG A 371 11.05 -11.67 23.92
CA ARG A 371 9.88 -11.29 24.74
C ARG A 371 10.14 -10.00 25.53
N GLU A 372 11.30 -9.88 26.15
CA GLU A 372 11.65 -8.66 26.87
C GLU A 372 11.79 -7.44 25.96
N THR A 373 12.23 -7.63 24.71
CA THR A 373 12.26 -6.59 23.67
C THR A 373 10.84 -6.16 23.29
N VAL A 374 9.92 -7.13 23.17
CA VAL A 374 8.48 -6.88 22.95
C VAL A 374 7.87 -6.15 24.14
N ASP A 375 8.17 -6.56 25.38
CA ASP A 375 7.64 -5.93 26.59
C ASP A 375 8.05 -4.44 26.72
N GLU A 376 9.27 -4.10 26.29
CA GLU A 376 9.76 -2.72 26.18
C GLU A 376 8.94 -1.88 25.17
N GLY A 377 8.22 -2.53 24.26
CA GLY A 377 7.27 -1.91 23.34
C GLY A 377 7.94 -1.02 22.29
N HIS A 378 9.13 -1.40 21.81
CA HIS A 378 9.80 -0.71 20.71
C HIS A 378 10.33 -1.74 19.72
N PHE A 379 9.65 -1.84 18.59
CA PHE A 379 10.17 -2.55 17.43
C PHE A 379 11.09 -1.62 16.66
N ASP A 380 12.27 -2.11 16.29
CA ASP A 380 13.21 -1.36 15.47
C ASP A 380 14.08 -2.34 14.68
N PHE A 381 14.04 -2.21 13.35
CA PHE A 381 14.63 -3.12 12.40
C PHE A 381 15.10 -2.35 11.17
N CYS A 382 16.26 -2.74 10.62
CA CYS A 382 16.73 -2.26 9.33
C CYS A 382 17.26 -3.41 8.49
N THR A 383 17.04 -3.35 7.19
CA THR A 383 17.62 -4.27 6.22
C THR A 383 18.01 -3.55 4.95
N GLN A 384 19.07 -4.04 4.30
CA GLN A 384 19.57 -3.51 3.04
C GLN A 384 19.97 -4.64 2.10
N PHE A 385 19.77 -4.44 0.80
CA PHE A 385 20.58 -5.13 -0.20
C PHE A 385 21.72 -4.20 -0.56
N VAL A 386 22.94 -4.63 -0.31
CA VAL A 386 24.16 -3.93 -0.75
C VAL A 386 24.79 -4.71 -1.90
N MET A 387 25.44 -4.02 -2.84
CA MET A 387 26.15 -4.68 -3.93
C MET A 387 27.62 -4.90 -3.53
N ASP A 388 28.11 -6.12 -3.71
CA ASP A 388 29.53 -6.42 -3.51
C ASP A 388 30.37 -6.10 -4.76
N GLU A 389 31.69 -6.24 -4.66
CA GLU A 389 32.62 -5.95 -5.76
C GLU A 389 32.43 -6.87 -6.98
N THR A 390 31.76 -8.02 -6.80
CA THR A 390 31.47 -8.98 -7.87
C THR A 390 30.16 -8.69 -8.60
N GLY A 391 29.42 -7.66 -8.16
CA GLY A 391 28.10 -7.31 -8.68
C GLY A 391 26.99 -8.24 -8.18
N GLN A 392 27.25 -9.03 -7.13
CA GLN A 392 26.22 -9.79 -6.42
C GLN A 392 25.68 -8.96 -5.25
N PHE A 393 24.53 -9.37 -4.73
CA PHE A 393 23.98 -8.74 -3.55
C PHE A 393 24.43 -9.41 -2.25
N VAL A 394 24.50 -8.60 -1.21
CA VAL A 394 24.48 -9.05 0.18
C VAL A 394 23.20 -8.48 0.81
N LEU A 395 22.35 -9.37 1.34
CA LEU A 395 21.25 -8.97 2.21
C LEU A 395 21.78 -8.78 3.62
N LEU A 396 21.81 -7.56 4.11
CA LEU A 396 22.20 -7.19 5.46
C LEU A 396 20.95 -6.88 6.30
N GLY A 397 20.95 -7.22 7.58
CA GLY A 397 19.94 -6.70 8.50
C GLY A 397 20.35 -6.65 9.95
N ALA A 398 19.66 -5.79 10.68
CA ALA A 398 19.87 -5.50 12.09
C ALA A 398 18.53 -5.38 12.79
N LEU A 399 18.39 -6.06 13.93
CA LEU A 399 17.21 -6.02 14.80
C LEU A 399 17.63 -5.49 16.16
N ARG A 400 16.95 -4.43 16.62
CA ARG A 400 17.13 -3.94 17.98
C ARG A 400 16.59 -4.98 18.96
N THR A 401 17.39 -5.31 19.96
CA THR A 401 16.94 -6.11 21.10
C THR A 401 17.08 -5.28 22.37
N LYS A 402 16.41 -5.70 23.43
CA LYS A 402 16.73 -5.21 24.76
C LYS A 402 18.24 -5.45 25.00
N PRO A 403 19.00 -4.45 25.48
CA PRO A 403 20.40 -4.64 25.82
C PRO A 403 20.55 -5.76 26.84
N SER A 404 21.26 -6.81 26.45
CA SER A 404 21.57 -7.94 27.31
C SER A 404 22.94 -8.48 26.93
N GLU A 405 23.78 -8.76 27.93
CA GLU A 405 25.02 -9.53 27.72
C GLU A 405 24.73 -10.99 27.35
N ASP A 406 23.47 -11.43 27.52
CA ASP A 406 23.02 -12.81 27.35
C ASP A 406 22.55 -13.15 25.93
N LEU A 407 22.76 -12.33 24.90
CA LEU A 407 22.31 -12.73 23.54
C LEU A 407 23.34 -13.62 22.82
N SER A 408 24.63 -13.35 23.00
CA SER A 408 25.71 -14.02 22.27
C SER A 408 25.89 -15.49 22.67
N LEU A 409 25.84 -15.79 23.96
CA LEU A 409 26.04 -17.16 24.47
C LEU A 409 24.89 -18.11 24.08
N PRO A 410 23.61 -17.78 24.29
CA PRO A 410 22.50 -18.61 23.84
C PRO A 410 22.45 -18.77 22.31
N LEU A 411 22.81 -17.73 21.54
CA LEU A 411 22.93 -17.84 20.07
C LEU A 411 23.95 -18.91 19.70
N ARG A 412 25.17 -18.81 20.26
CA ARG A 412 26.23 -19.80 20.06
C ARG A 412 25.78 -21.21 20.44
N GLN A 413 25.09 -21.37 21.56
CA GLN A 413 24.63 -22.67 22.04
C GLN A 413 23.54 -23.27 21.16
N VAL A 414 22.59 -22.46 20.68
CA VAL A 414 21.59 -22.91 19.70
C VAL A 414 22.28 -23.33 18.41
N LEU A 415 23.18 -22.52 17.85
CA LEU A 415 23.90 -22.87 16.63
C LEU A 415 24.76 -24.14 16.78
N THR A 416 25.38 -24.34 17.94
CA THR A 416 26.16 -25.57 18.25
C THR A 416 25.25 -26.80 18.31
N ALA A 417 24.03 -26.64 18.83
CA ALA A 417 23.07 -27.73 18.86
C ALA A 417 22.51 -28.04 17.46
N VAL A 418 22.22 -27.00 16.67
CA VAL A 418 21.81 -27.10 15.26
C VAL A 418 22.89 -27.82 14.44
N SER A 419 24.17 -27.48 14.63
CA SER A 419 25.29 -28.11 13.92
C SER A 419 25.47 -29.60 14.26
N SER A 420 24.90 -30.03 15.39
CA SER A 420 24.95 -31.42 15.85
C SER A 420 23.72 -32.23 15.39
N THR A 421 22.73 -31.60 14.76
CA THR A 421 21.50 -32.24 14.28
C THR A 421 21.67 -32.73 12.84
N THR A 422 21.51 -34.03 12.62
CA THR A 422 21.73 -34.66 11.29
C THR A 422 20.73 -34.27 10.22
N ASP A 423 19.56 -33.76 10.61
CA ASP A 423 18.47 -33.40 9.70
C ASP A 423 18.65 -32.01 9.07
N ILE A 424 19.69 -31.28 9.47
CA ILE A 424 19.98 -29.92 8.98
C ILE A 424 21.10 -30.01 7.96
N GLU A 425 20.74 -29.84 6.68
CA GLU A 425 21.67 -29.84 5.55
C GLU A 425 22.38 -28.49 5.40
N ALA A 426 23.20 -28.14 6.39
CA ALA A 426 24.08 -26.97 6.35
C ALA A 426 25.35 -27.22 7.15
N ASP A 427 26.47 -26.68 6.69
CA ASP A 427 27.69 -26.58 7.48
C ASP A 427 27.60 -25.36 8.39
N ILE A 428 27.96 -25.50 9.67
CA ILE A 428 27.82 -24.43 10.66
C ILE A 428 29.15 -24.24 11.37
N GLU A 429 29.79 -23.12 11.07
CA GLU A 429 31.04 -22.69 11.69
C GLU A 429 30.74 -21.71 12.83
N ILE A 430 30.93 -22.19 14.05
CA ILE A 430 30.83 -21.37 15.25
C ILE A 430 32.12 -20.54 15.41
N ASP A 431 31.98 -19.23 15.61
CA ASP A 431 33.10 -18.28 15.67
C ASP A 431 33.96 -18.28 14.39
N ALA A 432 33.30 -18.42 13.23
CA ALA A 432 33.95 -18.38 11.91
C ALA A 432 34.83 -17.13 11.73
N ALA A 433 34.39 -16.00 12.29
CA ALA A 433 35.16 -14.78 12.37
C ALA A 433 34.97 -14.06 13.71
N LYS A 434 35.83 -13.08 13.96
CA LYS A 434 35.75 -12.20 15.12
C LYS A 434 35.91 -10.76 14.65
N TYR A 435 34.92 -9.92 14.95
CA TYR A 435 34.96 -8.50 14.71
C TYR A 435 34.88 -7.76 16.05
N GLU A 436 35.91 -6.98 16.37
CA GLU A 436 36.08 -6.38 17.70
C GLU A 436 35.93 -7.40 18.85
N ARG A 437 34.86 -7.30 19.65
CA ARG A 437 34.54 -8.23 20.75
C ARG A 437 33.42 -9.22 20.39
N THR A 438 32.95 -9.20 19.15
CA THR A 438 31.79 -9.94 18.68
C THR A 438 32.23 -11.16 17.86
N ALA A 439 31.71 -12.32 18.22
CA ALA A 439 31.85 -13.52 17.41
C ALA A 439 30.84 -13.48 16.26
N ILE A 440 31.30 -13.81 15.06
CA ILE A 440 30.47 -13.98 13.88
C ILE A 440 30.39 -15.48 13.59
N HIS A 441 29.17 -15.98 13.47
CA HIS A 441 28.90 -17.37 13.11
C HIS A 441 28.52 -17.45 11.64
N ARG A 442 28.92 -18.53 10.96
CA ARG A 442 28.62 -18.77 9.55
C ARG A 442 27.80 -20.05 9.43
N ILE A 443 26.77 -19.99 8.59
CA ILE A 443 25.93 -21.11 8.19
C ILE A 443 26.01 -21.18 6.66
N THR A 444 26.55 -22.27 6.14
CA THR A 444 26.69 -22.53 4.70
C THR A 444 25.70 -23.61 4.29
N PRO A 445 24.57 -23.27 3.63
CA PRO A 445 23.60 -24.26 3.19
C PRO A 445 24.22 -25.24 2.19
N SER A 446 23.97 -26.55 2.36
CA SER A 446 24.51 -27.59 1.48
C SER A 446 23.99 -27.48 0.04
N ASP A 447 22.76 -27.01 -0.14
CA ASP A 447 22.16 -26.75 -1.45
C ASP A 447 21.39 -25.43 -1.46
N ALA A 448 22.09 -24.36 -1.85
CA ALA A 448 21.47 -23.08 -2.14
C ALA A 448 20.63 -23.17 -3.43
N ARG A 449 19.44 -22.55 -3.45
CA ARG A 449 18.60 -22.53 -4.65
C ARG A 449 19.29 -21.75 -5.75
N ASP A 450 18.97 -22.05 -7.01
CA ASP A 450 19.52 -21.30 -8.15
C ASP A 450 19.19 -19.80 -8.09
N ASP A 451 18.02 -19.44 -7.55
CA ASP A 451 17.65 -18.04 -7.31
C ASP A 451 18.56 -17.37 -6.26
N ASP A 452 18.88 -18.08 -5.17
CA ASP A 452 19.76 -17.57 -4.12
C ASP A 452 21.19 -17.43 -4.67
N ARG A 453 21.65 -18.43 -5.44
CA ARG A 453 22.96 -18.39 -6.10
C ARG A 453 23.10 -17.24 -7.10
N ARG A 454 21.98 -16.87 -7.74
CA ARG A 454 21.89 -15.77 -8.70
C ARG A 454 21.89 -14.39 -8.04
N LEU A 455 21.32 -14.29 -6.84
CA LEU A 455 21.21 -13.04 -6.08
C LEU A 455 22.44 -12.78 -5.23
N TYR A 456 22.90 -13.80 -4.52
CA TYR A 456 23.85 -13.70 -3.41
C TYR A 456 25.23 -14.27 -3.76
N GLY A 457 25.44 -14.74 -4.98
CA GLY A 457 26.67 -15.42 -5.41
C GLY A 457 26.63 -16.94 -5.24
N ARG A 458 27.63 -17.64 -5.80
CA ARG A 458 27.60 -19.09 -6.06
C ARG A 458 27.42 -19.97 -4.82
N ALA A 459 27.94 -19.53 -3.67
CA ALA A 459 27.89 -20.23 -2.40
C ALA A 459 27.56 -19.20 -1.31
N PRO A 460 26.28 -18.82 -1.18
CA PRO A 460 25.91 -17.77 -0.24
C PRO A 460 25.91 -18.31 1.19
N ASP A 461 26.67 -17.64 2.04
CA ASP A 461 26.70 -17.88 3.48
C ASP A 461 25.63 -17.04 4.17
N ILE A 462 25.10 -17.57 5.28
CA ILE A 462 24.31 -16.81 6.25
C ILE A 462 25.23 -16.53 7.44
N LEU A 463 25.53 -15.26 7.66
CA LEU A 463 26.26 -14.77 8.82
C LEU A 463 25.29 -14.29 9.88
N CYS A 464 25.59 -14.54 11.15
CA CYS A 464 24.86 -13.94 12.26
C CYS A 464 25.79 -13.59 13.42
N ALA A 465 25.44 -12.52 14.12
CA ALA A 465 26.20 -11.99 15.24
C ALA A 465 25.28 -11.27 16.23
N ALA A 466 25.72 -11.17 17.48
CA ALA A 466 24.98 -10.50 18.54
C ALA A 466 25.90 -9.52 19.27
N THR A 467 25.59 -8.23 19.19
CA THR A 467 26.19 -7.17 20.01
C THR A 467 25.22 -6.78 21.14
N PRO A 468 25.66 -6.05 22.18
CA PRO A 468 24.76 -5.57 23.23
C PRO A 468 23.57 -4.77 22.65
N GLY A 469 22.39 -5.38 22.63
CA GLY A 469 21.15 -4.76 22.17
C GLY A 469 20.90 -4.78 20.66
N ILE A 470 21.68 -5.54 19.87
CA ILE A 470 21.44 -5.70 18.43
C ILE A 470 21.75 -7.14 17.99
N PHE A 471 20.81 -7.74 17.26
CA PHE A 471 21.04 -8.97 16.49
C PHE A 471 21.32 -8.59 15.03
N TRP A 472 22.42 -9.09 14.49
CA TRP A 472 22.87 -8.85 13.11
C TRP A 472 22.77 -10.12 12.28
N PHE A 473 22.42 -9.97 11.01
CA PHE A 473 22.56 -11.03 10.02
C PHE A 473 23.02 -10.47 8.68
N ALA A 474 23.71 -11.30 7.90
CA ALA A 474 24.00 -11.04 6.51
C ALA A 474 23.83 -12.31 5.68
N VAL A 475 23.42 -12.20 4.42
CA VAL A 475 23.33 -13.30 3.45
C VAL A 475 24.02 -12.87 2.17
N GLY A 476 25.04 -13.59 1.75
CA GLY A 476 25.86 -13.23 0.60
C GLY A 476 27.06 -14.15 0.43
N GLY A 477 27.79 -13.99 -0.67
CA GLY A 477 29.09 -14.62 -0.88
C GLY A 477 30.19 -13.92 -0.08
N ASP A 478 31.38 -13.82 -0.67
CA ASP A 478 32.60 -13.33 0.00
C ASP A 478 32.44 -11.90 0.59
N GLY A 479 31.58 -11.06 0.01
CA GLY A 479 31.33 -9.70 0.50
C GLY A 479 30.47 -9.60 1.78
N ALA A 480 29.82 -10.68 2.22
CA ALA A 480 28.82 -10.63 3.30
C ALA A 480 29.42 -10.18 4.64
N GLN A 481 30.61 -10.68 4.97
CA GLN A 481 31.27 -10.36 6.23
C GLN A 481 31.67 -8.88 6.25
N THR A 482 32.32 -8.39 5.20
CA THR A 482 32.75 -6.99 5.09
C THR A 482 31.57 -6.03 5.16
N ALA A 483 30.46 -6.35 4.49
CA ALA A 483 29.24 -5.55 4.56
C ALA A 483 28.66 -5.47 5.97
N MET A 484 28.66 -6.59 6.71
CA MET A 484 28.19 -6.63 8.09
C MET A 484 29.09 -5.83 9.03
N GLU A 485 30.41 -6.00 8.92
CA GLU A 485 31.41 -5.25 9.72
C GLU A 485 31.28 -3.74 9.51
N PHE A 486 31.17 -3.31 8.25
CA PHE A 486 30.95 -1.91 7.89
C PHE A 486 29.66 -1.34 8.50
N ALA A 487 28.57 -2.10 8.49
CA ALA A 487 27.31 -1.67 9.08
C ALA A 487 27.36 -1.58 10.61
N MET A 488 28.10 -2.50 11.25
CA MET A 488 28.35 -2.46 12.69
C MET A 488 29.10 -1.18 13.07
N ASP A 489 30.09 -0.77 12.28
CA ASP A 489 30.83 0.49 12.49
C ASP A 489 29.92 1.71 12.35
N LEU A 490 29.14 1.78 11.26
CA LEU A 490 28.22 2.91 11.02
C LEU A 490 27.21 3.11 12.14
N VAL A 491 26.70 2.03 12.72
CA VAL A 491 25.75 2.12 13.84
C VAL A 491 26.46 2.48 15.14
N ALA A 492 27.63 1.92 15.40
CA ALA A 492 28.43 2.25 16.59
C ALA A 492 28.89 3.72 16.59
N GLU A 493 29.28 4.27 15.44
CA GLU A 493 29.63 5.68 15.29
C GLU A 493 28.41 6.59 15.48
N ALA A 494 27.26 6.24 14.91
CA ALA A 494 26.05 7.04 14.97
C ALA A 494 25.45 7.17 16.38
N GLU A 495 25.65 6.18 17.26
CA GLU A 495 25.26 6.27 18.67
C GLU A 495 25.93 7.42 19.43
N THR A 496 27.03 7.96 18.88
CA THR A 496 27.73 9.11 19.46
C THR A 496 27.25 10.47 18.91
N ALA A 497 26.43 10.47 17.85
CA ALA A 497 25.91 11.67 17.21
C ALA A 497 24.55 12.09 17.80
N PRO A 498 24.21 13.40 17.86
CA PRO A 498 22.88 13.85 18.24
C PRO A 498 21.85 13.33 17.23
N VAL A 499 20.75 12.73 17.70
CA VAL A 499 19.65 12.28 16.85
C VAL A 499 18.95 13.52 16.26
N GLU A 500 19.36 13.95 15.07
CA GLU A 500 18.66 14.99 14.32
C GLU A 500 17.46 14.41 13.56
N SER A 501 16.28 14.96 13.86
CA SER A 501 14.98 14.84 13.17
C SER A 501 14.42 13.43 12.87
N ARG A 502 13.29 13.12 13.53
CA ARG A 502 12.32 12.05 13.28
C ARG A 502 12.42 11.36 11.90
N THR A 503 13.22 10.30 11.83
CA THR A 503 13.16 9.30 10.77
C THR A 503 11.72 8.77 10.67
N PRO A 504 11.17 8.56 9.45
CA PRO A 504 9.87 7.92 9.32
C PRO A 504 9.80 6.60 10.11
N PRO A 505 8.71 6.31 10.83
CA PRO A 505 8.52 5.00 11.45
C PRO A 505 8.57 3.83 10.45
N PHE A 506 8.24 4.09 9.18
CA PHE A 506 8.54 3.16 8.09
C PHE A 506 9.14 3.92 6.93
N GLN A 507 10.27 3.44 6.41
CA GLN A 507 10.88 3.94 5.19
C GLN A 507 11.42 2.79 4.36
N MET A 508 11.16 2.82 3.06
CA MET A 508 11.74 1.91 2.07
C MET A 508 12.22 2.72 0.88
N ILE A 509 13.44 2.44 0.43
CA ILE A 509 14.01 2.99 -0.80
C ILE A 509 14.44 1.81 -1.65
N PHE A 510 13.86 1.67 -2.84
CA PHE A 510 14.15 0.61 -3.80
C PHE A 510 14.69 1.22 -5.09
N ARG A 511 15.78 0.67 -5.63
CA ARG A 511 16.46 1.16 -6.82
C ARG A 511 16.41 0.09 -7.89
N VAL A 512 15.75 0.31 -9.03
CA VAL A 512 15.53 -0.73 -10.05
C VAL A 512 16.83 -1.10 -10.78
N SER A 513 17.71 -0.13 -11.06
CA SER A 513 18.86 -0.31 -11.95
C SER A 513 19.84 -1.40 -11.49
N PRO A 514 20.20 -1.52 -10.19
CA PRO A 514 21.00 -2.64 -9.70
C PRO A 514 20.40 -4.03 -9.99
N TRP A 515 19.07 -4.18 -9.92
CA TRP A 515 18.41 -5.46 -10.19
C TRP A 515 18.44 -5.84 -11.67
N LEU A 516 18.45 -4.83 -12.55
CA LEU A 516 18.58 -5.04 -14.00
C LEU A 516 19.98 -5.50 -14.41
N GLN A 517 20.99 -5.36 -13.54
CA GLN A 517 22.35 -5.85 -13.79
C GLN A 517 22.51 -7.34 -13.49
N LEU A 518 21.65 -7.91 -12.65
CA LEU A 518 21.68 -9.33 -12.34
C LEU A 518 21.36 -10.20 -13.57
N PRO A 519 21.81 -11.46 -13.60
CA PRO A 519 21.33 -12.43 -14.56
C PRO A 519 19.78 -12.53 -14.46
N PRO A 520 19.08 -12.62 -15.60
CA PRO A 520 17.63 -12.69 -15.56
C PRO A 520 17.21 -14.05 -14.99
N PRO A 521 16.07 -14.14 -14.28
CA PRO A 521 15.47 -15.42 -13.94
C PRO A 521 15.23 -16.27 -15.21
N PRO A 522 15.29 -17.62 -15.13
CA PRO A 522 15.14 -18.49 -16.29
C PRO A 522 13.85 -18.27 -17.09
N ASP A 523 12.77 -17.91 -16.40
CA ASP A 523 11.42 -17.73 -16.98
C ASP A 523 11.11 -16.26 -17.33
N ASN A 524 12.08 -15.35 -17.27
CA ASN A 524 11.82 -13.93 -17.53
C ASN A 524 11.75 -13.65 -19.04
N PRO A 525 10.61 -13.15 -19.58
CA PRO A 525 10.50 -12.81 -20.99
C PRO A 525 11.52 -11.72 -21.36
N PRO A 526 12.31 -11.90 -22.45
CA PRO A 526 13.32 -10.92 -22.86
C PRO A 526 12.78 -9.49 -23.01
N GLN A 527 11.51 -9.38 -23.44
CA GLN A 527 10.82 -8.11 -23.65
C GLN A 527 10.66 -7.30 -22.35
N VAL A 528 10.45 -7.97 -21.20
CA VAL A 528 10.27 -7.27 -19.92
C VAL A 528 11.55 -6.56 -19.52
N ARG A 529 12.71 -7.20 -19.74
CA ARG A 529 14.01 -6.62 -19.41
C ARG A 529 14.41 -5.51 -20.37
N GLU A 530 14.08 -5.66 -21.66
CA GLU A 530 14.30 -4.61 -22.66
C GLU A 530 13.50 -3.34 -22.30
N ILE A 531 12.20 -3.48 -22.04
CA ILE A 531 11.32 -2.37 -21.64
C ILE A 531 11.84 -1.68 -20.37
N ALA A 532 12.24 -2.47 -19.36
CA ALA A 532 12.81 -1.91 -18.14
C ALA A 532 14.14 -1.20 -18.39
N GLY A 533 15.02 -1.76 -19.23
CA GLY A 533 16.30 -1.14 -19.59
C GLY A 533 16.16 0.15 -20.42
N GLU A 534 15.07 0.31 -21.16
CA GLU A 534 14.72 1.56 -21.87
C GLU A 534 14.17 2.64 -20.92
N ALA A 535 13.50 2.22 -19.84
CA ALA A 535 12.80 3.11 -18.91
C ALA A 535 13.72 3.65 -17.80
N PHE A 536 14.62 2.82 -17.29
CA PHE A 536 15.42 3.09 -16.10
C PHE A 536 16.91 3.36 -16.41
N ASP A 537 17.47 4.40 -15.81
CA ASP A 537 18.89 4.68 -15.66
C ASP A 537 19.26 4.85 -14.17
N ASP A 538 20.49 5.23 -13.85
CA ASP A 538 20.96 5.41 -12.46
C ASP A 538 20.41 6.66 -11.76
N ARG A 539 19.67 7.52 -12.44
CA ARG A 539 19.15 8.78 -11.91
C ARG A 539 17.63 8.78 -11.75
N ASN A 540 16.93 7.81 -12.34
CA ASN A 540 15.47 7.82 -12.40
C ASN A 540 14.78 6.51 -11.97
N ASP A 541 15.51 5.63 -11.29
CA ASP A 541 15.08 4.28 -10.92
C ASP A 541 14.68 4.09 -9.45
N SER A 542 14.50 5.17 -8.69
CA SER A 542 14.08 5.08 -7.29
C SER A 542 12.56 4.99 -7.11
N LEU A 543 12.14 4.05 -6.27
CA LEU A 543 10.84 4.02 -5.58
C LEU A 543 11.09 4.27 -4.09
N ARG A 544 10.47 5.31 -3.55
CA ARG A 544 10.56 5.63 -2.11
C ARG A 544 9.18 5.49 -1.47
N ILE A 545 9.08 4.74 -0.39
CA ILE A 545 7.86 4.60 0.41
C ILE A 545 8.16 5.07 1.83
N GLU A 546 7.37 6.01 2.35
CA GLU A 546 7.46 6.49 3.72
C GLU A 546 6.10 6.43 4.40
N VAL A 547 6.05 6.07 5.68
CA VAL A 547 4.88 6.26 6.54
C VAL A 547 5.24 7.24 7.64
N ARG A 548 4.44 8.30 7.78
CA ARG A 548 4.61 9.34 8.80
C ARG A 548 3.30 9.59 9.54
N PRO A 549 3.34 9.77 10.87
CA PRO A 549 2.23 10.37 11.60
C PRO A 549 1.94 11.78 11.09
N THR A 550 0.67 12.15 11.16
CA THR A 550 0.12 13.49 10.93
C THR A 550 -0.53 13.95 12.22
N GLU A 551 -1.04 15.18 12.28
CA GLU A 551 -1.71 15.70 13.48
C GLU A 551 -2.96 14.90 13.87
N THR A 552 -3.58 14.20 12.92
CA THR A 552 -4.87 13.52 13.10
C THR A 552 -4.85 12.07 12.64
N GLY A 553 -3.68 11.51 12.31
CA GLY A 553 -3.67 10.27 11.53
C GLY A 553 -2.33 9.77 11.04
N LEU A 554 -2.34 8.83 10.07
CA LEU A 554 -1.14 8.33 9.37
C LEU A 554 -1.20 8.66 7.89
N ARG A 555 -0.02 8.95 7.31
CA ARG A 555 0.16 9.18 5.89
C ARG A 555 1.25 8.27 5.33
N LEU A 556 0.91 7.46 4.35
CA LEU A 556 1.83 6.71 3.50
C LEU A 556 2.05 7.48 2.20
N ARG A 557 3.31 7.68 1.81
CA ARG A 557 3.69 8.30 0.54
C ARG A 557 4.60 7.35 -0.23
N ALA A 558 4.19 6.99 -1.44
CA ALA A 558 5.00 6.25 -2.41
C ALA A 558 5.36 7.19 -3.57
N GLU A 559 6.64 7.56 -3.66
CA GLU A 559 7.18 8.40 -4.73
C GLU A 559 7.93 7.54 -5.75
N PHE A 560 7.55 7.73 -7.02
CA PHE A 560 8.08 7.04 -8.18
C PHE A 560 8.86 8.03 -9.02
N ALA A 561 10.15 7.75 -9.24
CA ALA A 561 10.97 8.57 -10.13
C ALA A 561 10.55 8.43 -11.61
N GLU A 562 11.09 9.32 -12.46
CA GLU A 562 10.78 9.43 -13.89
C GLU A 562 10.83 8.08 -14.64
N GLY A 563 11.71 7.16 -14.26
CA GLY A 563 11.84 5.87 -14.92
C GLY A 563 10.58 5.01 -14.83
N PHE A 564 9.80 5.10 -13.74
CA PHE A 564 8.50 4.41 -13.62
C PHE A 564 7.45 5.02 -14.56
N ILE A 565 7.52 6.33 -14.77
CA ILE A 565 6.63 7.06 -15.69
C ILE A 565 6.94 6.67 -17.13
N ARG A 566 8.24 6.60 -17.46
CA ARG A 566 8.73 6.10 -18.75
C ARG A 566 8.31 4.65 -18.98
N LEU A 567 8.37 3.80 -17.96
CA LEU A 567 7.94 2.41 -18.05
C LEU A 567 6.47 2.29 -18.51
N ILE A 568 5.59 3.11 -17.92
CA ILE A 568 4.17 3.18 -18.30
C ILE A 568 4.03 3.73 -19.72
N GLY A 569 4.73 4.81 -20.05
CA GLY A 569 4.72 5.41 -21.39
C GLY A 569 5.13 4.40 -22.48
N THR A 570 6.21 3.66 -22.25
CA THR A 570 6.71 2.64 -23.19
C THR A 570 5.71 1.51 -23.36
N ALA A 571 5.07 1.07 -22.28
CA ALA A 571 4.03 0.03 -22.35
C ALA A 571 2.80 0.49 -23.15
N ILE A 572 2.36 1.75 -22.99
CA ILE A 572 1.27 2.34 -23.78
C ILE A 572 1.67 2.42 -25.25
N ALA A 573 2.87 2.92 -25.54
CA ALA A 573 3.37 3.09 -26.90
C ALA A 573 3.44 1.75 -27.66
N ARG A 574 4.04 0.72 -27.04
CA ARG A 574 4.13 -0.62 -27.65
C ARG A 574 2.75 -1.21 -27.92
N ARG A 575 1.81 -1.11 -26.97
CA ARG A 575 0.45 -1.63 -27.15
C ARG A 575 -0.29 -0.90 -28.27
N TYR A 576 -0.08 0.40 -28.43
CA TYR A 576 -0.63 1.14 -29.55
C TYR A 576 -0.05 0.61 -30.87
N ASP A 577 1.27 0.49 -30.98
CA ASP A 577 1.94 -0.02 -32.19
C ASP A 577 1.47 -1.43 -32.55
N GLU A 578 1.31 -2.32 -31.57
CA GLU A 578 0.75 -3.67 -31.74
C GLU A 578 -0.70 -3.65 -32.24
N SER A 579 -1.51 -2.65 -31.88
CA SER A 579 -2.90 -2.57 -32.33
C SER A 579 -3.05 -2.02 -33.76
N GLN A 580 -1.99 -1.44 -34.33
CA GLN A 580 -1.96 -0.95 -35.71
C GLN A 580 -1.42 -1.98 -36.71
N LEU A 581 -0.81 -3.07 -36.22
CA LEU A 581 -0.35 -4.22 -36.99
C LEU A 581 -1.47 -5.25 -37.18
#